data_AF-A0A355Q1J0-F1
#
_entry.id   AF-A0A355Q1J0-F1
#
_cell.length_a   1.000
_cell.length_b   1.000
_cell.length_c   1.000
_cell.angle_alpha   90.00
_cell.angle_beta   90.00
_cell.angle_gamma   90.00
#
_symmetry.space_group_name_H-M   'P 1'
#
loop_
_entity.id
_entity.type
_entity.pdbx_description
1 polymer ?
#
loop_
_entity_poly.entity_id
_entity_poly.type
_entity_poly.pdbx_seq_one_letter_code
_entity_poly.pdbx_strand_id
1 'polypeptide(L)'
;MPDRDFMKAAKSAAKSGQSLRATALGAGVSLQTYKNHLMDVAMRLQEAPPNFPKGRRTRMKEHIAEIRSSGQGGQGRRLALPNEIFAIMGWDVGMKVKIKKSGKKVTLETYEGPES
;
A
#
# COMPACT_ATOMS: atom_id res chain seq x y z
N MET A 1 -0.02 -9.41 21.53
CA MET A 1 -0.99 -10.04 20.61
C MET A 1 -0.85 -11.54 20.77
N PRO A 2 -1.95 -12.30 20.98
CA PRO A 2 -1.89 -13.76 21.04
C PRO A 2 -1.43 -14.38 19.71
N ASP A 3 -0.71 -15.50 19.78
CA ASP A 3 -0.16 -16.22 18.63
C ASP A 3 -1.20 -16.55 17.55
N ARG A 4 -2.38 -17.02 17.98
CA ARG A 4 -3.48 -17.36 17.07
C ARG A 4 -4.02 -16.14 16.33
N ASP A 5 -4.13 -15.02 17.03
CA ASP A 5 -4.59 -13.76 16.42
C ASP A 5 -3.55 -13.25 15.44
N PHE A 6 -2.26 -13.35 15.79
CA PHE A 6 -1.16 -12.99 14.90
C PHE A 6 -1.20 -13.82 13.61
N MET A 7 -1.34 -15.14 13.71
CA MET A 7 -1.44 -16.01 12.53
C MET A 7 -2.70 -15.74 11.70
N LYS A 8 -3.84 -15.44 12.33
CA LYS A 8 -5.06 -15.04 11.63
C LYS A 8 -4.86 -13.74 10.84
N ALA A 9 -4.21 -12.75 11.44
CA ALA A 9 -3.88 -11.49 10.79
C ALA A 9 -2.90 -11.70 9.62
N ALA A 10 -1.84 -12.49 9.81
CA ALA A 10 -0.86 -12.81 8.78
C ALA A 10 -1.50 -13.55 7.58
N LYS A 11 -2.41 -14.51 7.84
CA LYS A 11 -3.19 -15.19 6.80
C LYS A 11 -4.10 -14.22 6.04
N SER A 12 -4.75 -13.31 6.76
CA SER A 12 -5.60 -12.28 6.14
C SER A 12 -4.80 -11.35 5.24
N ALA A 13 -3.61 -10.91 5.68
CA ALA A 13 -2.71 -10.06 4.90
C ALA A 13 -2.20 -10.79 3.64
N ALA A 14 -1.82 -12.05 3.75
CA ALA A 14 -1.42 -12.84 2.58
C ALA A 14 -2.59 -13.00 1.58
N LYS A 15 -3.81 -13.25 2.08
CA LYS A 15 -5.01 -13.42 1.25
C LYS A 15 -5.45 -12.11 0.56
N SER A 16 -5.23 -10.96 1.18
CA SER A 16 -5.55 -9.65 0.59
C SER A 16 -4.54 -9.20 -0.48
N GLY A 17 -3.49 -10.00 -0.72
CA GLY A 17 -2.47 -9.69 -1.70
C GLY A 17 -1.34 -8.79 -1.18
N GLN A 18 -1.32 -8.48 0.12
CA GLN A 18 -0.24 -7.70 0.71
C GLN A 18 1.07 -8.49 0.72
N SER A 19 2.17 -7.81 0.45
CA SER A 19 3.50 -8.44 0.55
C SER A 19 3.94 -8.59 2.00
N LEU A 20 4.82 -9.56 2.26
CA LEU A 20 5.42 -9.76 3.59
C LEU A 20 6.11 -8.49 4.10
N ARG A 21 6.74 -7.73 3.18
CA ARG A 21 7.41 -6.46 3.49
C ARG A 21 6.43 -5.36 3.88
N ALA A 22 5.32 -5.23 3.17
CA ALA A 22 4.25 -4.27 3.51
C ALA A 22 3.64 -4.61 4.87
N THR A 23 3.44 -5.89 5.15
CA THR A 23 2.90 -6.38 6.43
C THR A 23 3.85 -6.08 7.59
N ALA A 24 5.16 -6.31 7.41
CA ALA A 24 6.18 -5.95 8.41
C ALA A 24 6.24 -4.45 8.68
N LEU A 25 6.14 -3.62 7.63
CA LEU A 25 6.10 -2.17 7.74
C LEU A 25 4.87 -1.70 8.52
N GLY A 26 3.69 -2.25 8.21
CA GLY A 26 2.45 -1.94 8.94
C GLY A 26 2.48 -2.36 10.41
N ALA A 27 3.27 -3.39 10.74
CA ALA A 27 3.51 -3.82 12.12
C ALA A 27 4.64 -3.03 12.82
N GLY A 28 5.28 -2.06 12.15
CA GLY A 28 6.34 -1.23 12.73
C GLY A 28 7.67 -1.97 13.00
N VAL A 29 7.91 -3.10 12.34
CA VAL A 29 9.09 -3.95 12.58
C VAL A 29 9.89 -4.20 11.30
N SER A 30 11.14 -4.62 11.46
CA SER A 30 11.96 -5.03 10.31
C SER A 30 11.38 -6.28 9.63
N LEU A 31 11.62 -6.41 8.32
CA LEU A 31 11.21 -7.60 7.56
C LEU A 31 11.77 -8.90 8.18
N GLN A 32 13.03 -8.87 8.63
CA GLN A 32 13.68 -10.04 9.22
C GLN A 32 13.02 -10.39 10.56
N THR A 33 12.75 -9.39 11.41
CA THR A 33 12.07 -9.57 12.69
C THR A 33 10.69 -10.17 12.49
N TYR A 34 9.91 -9.62 11.55
CA TYR A 34 8.57 -10.14 11.24
C TYR A 34 8.63 -11.58 10.73
N LYS A 35 9.56 -11.89 9.83
CA LYS A 35 9.73 -13.24 9.29
C LYS A 35 10.12 -14.25 10.37
N ASN A 36 11.03 -13.90 11.26
CA ASN A 36 11.43 -14.78 12.37
C ASN A 36 10.26 -15.05 13.30
N HIS A 37 9.52 -14.00 13.67
CA HIS A 37 8.33 -14.13 14.51
C HIS A 37 7.25 -14.98 13.84
N LEU A 38 7.01 -14.80 12.54
CA LEU A 38 6.07 -15.61 11.77
C LEU A 38 6.42 -17.10 11.77
N MET A 39 7.69 -17.43 11.56
CA MET A 39 8.15 -18.82 11.58
C MET A 39 8.03 -19.43 12.99
N ASP A 40 8.40 -18.68 14.01
CA ASP A 40 8.32 -19.13 15.40
C ASP A 40 6.88 -19.41 15.84
N VAL A 41 5.95 -18.50 15.54
CA VAL A 41 4.53 -18.70 15.84
C VAL A 41 3.95 -19.87 15.04
N ALA A 42 4.32 -19.99 13.76
CA ALA A 42 3.90 -21.11 12.92
C ALA A 42 4.35 -22.47 13.51
N MET A 43 5.60 -22.55 13.99
CA MET A 43 6.12 -23.74 14.67
C MET A 43 5.38 -24.02 15.98
N ARG A 44 5.17 -23.01 16.83
CA ARG A 44 4.46 -23.15 18.12
C ARG A 44 3.02 -23.64 17.94
N LEU A 45 2.34 -23.19 16.90
CA LEU A 45 0.96 -23.59 16.59
C LEU A 45 0.88 -24.86 15.74
N GLN A 46 2.02 -25.42 15.30
CA GLN A 46 2.09 -26.53 14.33
C GLN A 46 1.29 -26.25 13.04
N GLU A 47 1.25 -24.99 12.62
CA GLU A 47 0.55 -24.55 11.41
C GLU A 47 1.55 -24.13 10.33
N ALA A 48 1.21 -24.34 9.06
CA ALA A 48 2.04 -23.85 7.97
C ALA A 48 1.99 -22.31 7.90
N PRO A 49 3.14 -21.61 7.76
CA PRO A 49 3.16 -20.17 7.60
C PRO A 49 2.50 -19.77 6.27
N PRO A 50 1.72 -18.67 6.23
CA PRO A 50 1.04 -18.23 5.02
C PRO A 50 2.04 -17.82 3.94
N ASN A 51 1.73 -18.19 2.68
CA ASN A 51 2.54 -17.82 1.54
C ASN A 51 2.21 -16.40 1.10
N PHE A 52 3.11 -15.45 1.36
CA PHE A 52 2.93 -14.07 0.93
C PHE A 52 3.26 -13.93 -0.56
N PRO A 53 2.43 -13.19 -1.33
CA PRO A 53 2.76 -12.88 -2.71
C PRO A 53 4.10 -12.14 -2.77
N LYS A 54 4.94 -12.52 -3.73
CA LYS A 54 6.17 -11.78 -4.04
C LYS A 54 5.74 -10.38 -4.45
N GLY A 55 5.94 -9.39 -3.57
CA GLY A 55 5.62 -8.00 -3.88
C GLY A 55 6.23 -7.64 -5.22
N ARG A 56 5.45 -7.03 -6.12
CA ARG A 56 5.98 -6.54 -7.40
C ARG A 56 7.14 -5.62 -7.08
N ARG A 57 8.37 -6.07 -7.37
CA ARG A 57 9.55 -5.21 -7.42
C ARG A 57 9.44 -4.39 -8.70
N THR A 58 8.45 -3.50 -8.78
CA THR A 58 8.51 -2.46 -9.81
C THR A 58 9.73 -1.66 -9.42
N ARG A 59 10.81 -1.77 -10.20
CA ARG A 59 12.00 -0.95 -9.94
C ARG A 59 11.48 0.47 -9.96
N MET A 60 11.71 1.25 -8.91
CA MET A 60 11.15 2.60 -8.79
C MET A 60 11.39 3.45 -10.06
N LYS A 61 12.49 3.17 -10.78
CA LYS A 61 12.81 3.70 -12.11
C LYS A 61 11.78 3.39 -13.21
N GLU A 62 11.25 2.16 -13.27
CA GLU A 62 10.21 1.75 -14.22
C GLU A 62 8.87 2.43 -13.90
N HIS A 63 8.53 2.54 -12.61
CA HIS A 63 7.32 3.25 -12.19
C HIS A 63 7.41 4.76 -12.49
N ILE A 64 8.57 5.38 -12.26
CA ILE A 64 8.81 6.78 -12.64
C ILE A 64 8.74 6.98 -14.16
N ALA A 65 9.26 6.01 -14.95
CA ALA A 65 9.17 6.06 -16.40
C ALA A 65 7.73 5.92 -16.90
N GLU A 66 6.93 5.05 -16.28
CA GLU A 66 5.50 4.87 -16.56
C GLU A 66 4.67 6.12 -16.20
N ILE A 67 4.92 6.73 -15.04
CA ILE A 67 4.30 8.00 -14.66
C ILE A 67 4.68 9.09 -15.67
N ARG A 68 5.95 9.18 -16.07
CA ARG A 68 6.42 10.18 -17.03
C ARG A 68 5.80 10.01 -18.42
N SER A 69 5.64 8.78 -18.90
CA SER A 69 5.05 8.52 -20.23
C SER A 69 3.53 8.73 -20.25
N SER A 70 2.83 8.41 -19.16
CA SER A 70 1.39 8.67 -19.02
C SER A 70 1.01 10.17 -18.97
N GLY A 71 1.99 11.05 -18.72
CA GLY A 71 1.84 12.51 -18.75
C GLY A 71 2.06 13.17 -20.12
N GLN A 72 2.45 12.42 -21.17
CA GLN A 72 2.60 12.96 -22.52
C GLN A 72 1.22 13.05 -23.22
N GLY A 73 0.94 14.23 -23.82
CA GLY A 73 -0.31 14.49 -24.52
C GLY A 73 -0.59 13.47 -25.62
N GLY A 74 -1.84 12.98 -25.67
CA GLY A 74 -2.31 11.98 -26.64
C GLY A 74 -2.43 10.55 -26.10
N GLN A 75 -1.85 10.25 -24.94
CA GLN A 75 -1.93 8.93 -24.28
C GLN A 75 -2.61 9.09 -22.92
N GLY A 76 -3.89 9.48 -22.91
CA GLY A 76 -4.68 9.64 -21.69
C GLY A 76 -4.92 8.31 -20.99
N ARG A 77 -3.92 7.75 -20.30
CA ARG A 77 -4.09 6.59 -19.43
C ARG A 77 -4.45 7.06 -18.03
N ARG A 78 -5.49 6.47 -17.46
CA ARG A 78 -5.87 6.63 -16.05
C ARG A 78 -4.72 6.11 -15.18
N LEU A 79 -3.96 7.01 -14.58
CA LEU A 79 -3.02 6.65 -13.52
C LEU A 79 -3.83 6.27 -12.28
N ALA A 80 -3.76 5.00 -11.88
CA ALA A 80 -4.23 4.60 -10.57
C ALA A 80 -3.26 5.19 -9.52
N LEU A 81 -3.73 6.16 -8.74
CA LEU A 81 -2.99 6.64 -7.59
C LEU A 81 -2.96 5.52 -6.53
N PRO A 82 -1.78 5.11 -6.03
CA PRO A 82 -1.70 4.12 -4.96
C PRO A 82 -2.49 4.56 -3.73
N ASN A 83 -3.25 3.64 -3.14
CA ASN A 83 -4.04 3.89 -1.92
C ASN A 83 -3.17 4.43 -0.76
N GLU A 84 -1.89 4.07 -0.74
CA GLU A 84 -0.91 4.52 0.24
C GLU A 84 -0.72 6.05 0.24
N ILE A 85 -0.85 6.71 -0.92
CA ILE A 85 -0.73 8.17 -1.01
C ILE A 85 -1.89 8.84 -0.27
N PHE A 86 -3.11 8.31 -0.41
CA PHE A 86 -4.28 8.84 0.29
C PHE A 86 -4.15 8.66 1.80
N ALA A 87 -3.63 7.53 2.26
CA ALA A 87 -3.35 7.30 3.69
C ALA A 87 -2.29 8.26 4.26
N ILE A 88 -1.19 8.50 3.52
CA ILE A 88 -0.13 9.46 3.95
C ILE A 88 -0.68 10.89 4.02
N MET A 89 -1.59 11.25 3.12
CA MET A 89 -2.21 12.58 3.06
C MET A 89 -3.37 12.73 4.06
N GLY A 90 -3.75 11.68 4.78
CA GLY A 90 -4.89 11.67 5.69
C GLY A 90 -6.24 11.85 4.99
N TRP A 91 -6.37 11.38 3.75
CA TRP A 91 -7.61 11.49 2.98
C TRP A 91 -8.42 10.21 3.07
N ASP A 92 -9.63 10.32 3.60
CA ASP A 92 -10.57 9.22 3.76
C ASP A 92 -11.51 9.08 2.56
N VAL A 93 -12.12 7.90 2.46
CA VAL A 93 -13.15 7.60 1.45
C VAL A 93 -14.32 8.56 1.63
N GLY A 94 -14.68 9.29 0.56
CA GLY A 94 -15.77 10.26 0.58
C GLY A 94 -15.30 11.72 0.70
N MET A 95 -14.03 11.96 1.02
CA MET A 95 -13.47 13.32 0.99
C MET A 95 -13.42 13.85 -0.45
N LYS A 96 -13.81 15.12 -0.61
CA LYS A 96 -13.72 15.81 -1.90
C LYS A 96 -12.32 16.41 -2.06
N VAL A 97 -11.68 16.10 -3.18
CA VAL A 97 -10.34 16.60 -3.53
C VAL A 97 -10.45 17.52 -4.72
N LYS A 98 -9.84 18.70 -4.62
CA LYS A 98 -9.70 19.66 -5.70
C LYS A 98 -8.35 19.47 -6.38
N ILE A 99 -8.38 19.29 -7.69
CA ILE A 99 -7.19 19.18 -8.53
C ILE A 99 -6.94 20.54 -9.19
N LYS A 100 -5.83 21.19 -8.85
CA LYS A 100 -5.37 22.42 -9.51
C LYS A 100 -4.18 22.09 -10.41
N LYS A 101 -4.18 22.65 -11.62
CA LYS A 101 -3.05 22.57 -12.55
C LYS A 101 -2.51 23.97 -12.80
N SER A 102 -1.21 24.17 -12.58
CA SER A 102 -0.51 25.41 -12.92
C SER A 102 0.73 25.08 -13.72
N GLY A 103 0.69 25.34 -15.03
CA GLY A 103 1.72 24.90 -15.98
C GLY A 103 1.93 23.37 -15.93
N LYS A 104 3.13 22.95 -15.54
CA LYS A 104 3.51 21.53 -15.37
C LYS A 104 3.23 20.96 -13.98
N LYS A 105 2.85 21.80 -13.01
CA LYS A 105 2.61 21.39 -11.63
C LYS A 105 1.15 21.00 -11.43
N VAL A 106 0.93 19.85 -10.82
CA VAL A 106 -0.39 19.41 -10.34
C VAL A 106 -0.38 19.48 -8.83
N THR A 107 -1.39 20.13 -8.26
CA THR A 107 -1.59 20.29 -6.82
C THR A 107 -2.93 19.70 -6.46
N LEU A 108 -2.94 18.85 -5.44
CA LEU A 108 -4.13 18.20 -4.92
C LEU A 108 -4.39 18.78 -3.52
N GLU A 109 -5.58 19.32 -3.31
CA GLU A 109 -6.00 19.95 -2.05
C GLU A 109 -7.33 19.31 -1.60
N THR A 110 -7.48 19.02 -0.32
CA THR A 110 -8.81 18.71 0.24
C THR A 110 -9.68 19.95 0.21
N TYR A 111 -10.95 19.77 -0.10
CA TYR A 111 -11.92 20.84 -0.08
C TYR A 111 -13.19 20.38 0.64
N GLU A 112 -13.48 21.04 1.76
CA GLU A 112 -14.79 20.97 2.38
C GLU A 112 -15.70 21.91 1.58
N GLY A 113 -16.62 21.31 0.80
CA GLY A 113 -17.70 22.08 0.18
C GLY A 113 -18.65 22.60 1.27
N PRO A 114 -19.38 23.69 1.02
CA PRO A 114 -20.36 24.17 1.98
C PRO A 114 -21.35 23.05 2.30
N GLU A 115 -21.55 22.79 3.60
CA GLU A 115 -22.60 21.90 4.08
C GLU A 115 -23.92 22.36 3.46
N SER A 116 -24.59 21.45 2.75
CA SER A 116 -25.91 21.68 2.14
C SER A 116 -26.99 21.24 3.09
#